data_AF-A0A924V9N2-F1
#
_entry.id   AF-A0A924V9N2-F1
#
_cell.length_a   1.000
_cell.length_b   1.000
_cell.length_c   1.000
_cell.angle_alpha   90.00
_cell.angle_beta   90.00
_cell.angle_gamma   90.00
#
_symmetry.space_group_name_H-M   'P 1'
#
loop_
_entity.id
_entity.type
_entity.pdbx_description
1 polymer ?
#
loop_
_entity_poly.entity_id
_entity_poly.type
_entity_poly.pdbx_seq_one_letter_code
_entity_poly.pdbx_strand_id
1 'polypeptide(L)'
;MSDYSIGKYNEHRPSMYTSDLFGKPGSEHRDIHMGIDIGAPAATPVFSFYAGSVFCATVNSSSGDYGGTIITEHVIAGIRLWALHGHLSHHSVQCALNLKKFEAGQVIGWLGQPEENGGWPPHLHFQLSLVEPKKCDMPGAVSNIYHLKSLDIFVDPRIVLGNLY
;
A
#
# COMPACT_ATOMS: atom_id res chain seq x y z
N MET A 1 -6.90 16.01 18.76
CA MET A 1 -5.78 15.22 18.19
C MET A 1 -5.89 15.33 16.69
N SER A 2 -4.79 15.30 15.95
CA SER A 2 -4.83 15.29 14.48
C SER A 2 -5.51 14.00 14.01
N ASP A 3 -6.43 14.09 13.05
CA ASP A 3 -7.04 12.93 12.39
C ASP A 3 -6.05 12.21 11.45
N TYR A 4 -4.84 12.75 11.33
CA TYR A 4 -3.77 12.24 10.48
C TYR A 4 -2.59 11.71 11.29
N SER A 5 -2.03 10.59 10.84
CA SER A 5 -0.85 9.93 11.39
C SER A 5 0.05 9.39 10.28
N ILE A 6 1.32 9.09 10.61
CA ILE A 6 2.27 8.50 9.68
C ILE A 6 2.91 7.25 10.31
N GLY A 7 2.78 6.12 9.63
CA GLY A 7 3.58 4.92 9.84
C GLY A 7 4.73 4.88 8.83
N LYS A 8 5.95 4.61 9.31
CA LYS A 8 7.17 4.84 8.51
C LYS A 8 7.48 3.68 7.57
N TYR A 9 8.26 3.99 6.54
CA TYR A 9 8.89 3.01 5.67
C TYR A 9 10.09 2.38 6.38
N ASN A 10 10.29 1.09 6.12
CA ASN A 10 11.31 0.27 6.74
C ASN A 10 11.25 0.31 8.28
N GLU A 11 10.02 0.37 8.80
CA GLU A 11 9.77 0.42 10.24
C GLU A 11 9.64 -0.98 10.81
N HIS A 12 10.44 -1.29 11.84
CA HIS A 12 10.27 -2.53 12.59
C HIS A 12 9.10 -2.38 13.58
N ARG A 13 8.06 -3.21 13.41
CA ARG A 13 6.79 -3.13 14.13
C ARG A 13 6.49 -4.43 14.88
N PRO A 14 7.26 -4.73 15.94
CA PRO A 14 7.02 -5.92 16.74
C PRO A 14 5.60 -5.88 17.32
N SER A 15 4.93 -7.04 17.30
CA SER A 15 3.59 -7.23 17.89
C SER A 15 2.43 -6.50 17.20
N MET A 16 2.65 -5.78 16.09
CA MET A 16 1.55 -5.19 15.31
C MET A 16 0.85 -6.23 14.43
N TYR A 17 1.62 -7.18 13.90
CA TYR A 17 1.16 -8.14 12.90
C TYR A 17 0.87 -9.50 13.53
N THR A 18 -0.32 -9.68 14.11
CA THR A 18 -0.60 -10.85 14.95
C THR A 18 -1.34 -11.99 14.27
N SER A 19 -1.81 -11.82 13.03
CA SER A 19 -2.53 -12.87 12.29
C SER A 19 -1.59 -13.86 11.61
N ASP A 20 -2.08 -15.08 11.34
CA ASP A 20 -1.31 -16.14 10.68
C ASP A 20 -0.80 -15.74 9.29
N LEU A 21 -1.39 -14.71 8.67
CA LEU A 21 -0.90 -14.12 7.42
C LEU A 21 0.57 -13.70 7.52
N PHE A 22 1.00 -13.22 8.68
CA PHE A 22 2.34 -12.66 8.86
C PHE A 22 3.38 -13.71 9.22
N GLY A 23 3.04 -15.00 9.12
CA GLY A 23 3.95 -16.09 9.40
C GLY A 23 4.08 -16.37 10.90
N LYS A 24 4.61 -17.56 11.21
CA LYS A 24 4.76 -18.01 12.59
C LYS A 24 5.83 -17.19 13.35
N PRO A 25 5.71 -17.07 14.69
CA PRO A 25 6.74 -16.44 15.50
C PRO A 25 8.13 -17.03 15.22
N GLY A 26 9.14 -16.17 15.10
CA GLY A 26 10.51 -16.56 14.78
C GLY A 26 11.05 -15.78 13.58
N SER A 27 12.10 -16.31 12.94
CA SER A 27 12.81 -15.62 11.85
C SER A 27 11.98 -15.39 10.59
N GLU A 28 10.87 -16.09 10.44
CA GLU A 28 9.97 -15.96 9.29
C GLU A 28 8.79 -15.00 9.53
N HIS A 29 8.63 -14.52 10.76
CA HIS A 29 7.58 -13.56 11.09
C HIS A 29 7.82 -12.23 10.37
N ARG A 30 6.78 -11.69 9.73
CA ARG A 30 6.84 -10.50 8.89
C ARG A 30 6.45 -9.27 9.70
N ASP A 31 7.45 -8.52 10.16
CA ASP A 31 7.27 -7.36 11.03
C ASP A 31 8.02 -6.11 10.61
N ILE A 32 8.63 -6.10 9.42
CA ILE A 32 9.29 -4.92 8.85
C ILE A 32 8.42 -4.35 7.74
N HIS A 33 7.93 -3.14 7.96
CA HIS A 33 6.95 -2.47 7.11
C HIS A 33 7.58 -1.91 5.82
N MET A 34 7.08 -2.33 4.65
CA MET A 34 7.63 -1.99 3.33
C MET A 34 6.83 -0.91 2.60
N GLY A 35 5.93 -0.22 3.29
CA GLY A 35 5.17 0.93 2.77
C GLY A 35 5.27 2.15 3.68
N ILE A 36 4.51 3.19 3.36
CA ILE A 36 4.18 4.28 4.28
C ILE A 36 2.69 4.20 4.55
N ASP A 37 2.33 4.25 5.83
CA ASP A 37 0.94 4.35 6.24
C ASP A 37 0.57 5.80 6.48
N ILE A 38 -0.46 6.28 5.80
CA ILE A 38 -0.99 7.63 6.00
C ILE A 38 -2.38 7.50 6.62
N GLY A 39 -2.46 7.64 7.94
CA GLY A 39 -3.73 7.64 8.66
C GLY A 39 -4.58 8.83 8.26
N ALA A 40 -5.86 8.59 7.99
CA ALA A 40 -6.85 9.62 7.71
C ALA A 40 -8.26 9.01 7.85
N PRO A 41 -9.33 9.81 8.04
CA PRO A 41 -10.68 9.30 8.11
C PRO A 41 -11.07 8.46 6.89
N ALA A 42 -11.92 7.45 7.09
CA ALA A 42 -12.52 6.72 5.97
C ALA A 42 -13.23 7.67 4.99
N ALA A 43 -13.32 7.26 3.73
CA ALA A 43 -13.76 8.08 2.60
C ALA A 43 -12.84 9.29 2.26
N THR A 44 -11.67 9.45 2.91
CA THR A 44 -10.67 10.44 2.46
C THR A 44 -10.22 10.08 1.03
N PRO A 45 -10.23 11.05 0.08
CA PRO A 45 -9.78 10.80 -1.29
C PRO A 45 -8.28 10.56 -1.37
N VAL A 46 -7.89 9.60 -2.20
CA VAL A 46 -6.50 9.27 -2.54
C VAL A 46 -6.22 9.73 -3.96
N PHE A 47 -5.21 10.57 -4.12
CA PHE A 47 -4.82 11.17 -5.38
C PHE A 47 -3.56 10.51 -5.96
N SER A 48 -3.50 10.38 -7.27
CA SER A 48 -2.29 9.88 -7.94
C SER A 48 -1.16 10.90 -7.83
N PHE A 49 0.02 10.45 -7.41
CA PHE A 49 1.23 11.27 -7.35
C PHE A 49 1.81 11.58 -8.74
N TYR A 50 1.48 10.78 -9.76
CA TYR A 50 1.98 10.94 -11.12
C TYR A 50 0.98 10.38 -12.16
N ALA A 51 1.09 10.78 -13.42
CA ALA A 51 0.30 10.16 -14.48
C ALA A 51 0.62 8.66 -14.60
N GLY A 52 -0.36 7.85 -15.00
CA GLY A 52 -0.16 6.41 -15.05
C GLY A 52 -1.39 5.63 -15.50
N SER A 53 -1.36 4.33 -15.23
CA SER A 53 -2.46 3.41 -15.50
C SER A 53 -2.73 2.49 -14.33
N VAL A 54 -3.98 2.01 -14.23
CA VAL A 54 -4.33 0.95 -13.30
C VAL A 54 -3.73 -0.36 -13.83
N PHE A 55 -2.79 -0.93 -13.08
CA PHE A 55 -2.20 -2.24 -13.38
C PHE A 55 -3.18 -3.35 -12.99
N CYS A 56 -3.76 -3.25 -11.80
CA CYS A 56 -4.82 -4.15 -11.34
C CYS A 56 -5.60 -3.51 -10.19
N ALA A 57 -6.79 -4.04 -9.92
CA ALA A 57 -7.58 -3.72 -8.73
C ALA A 57 -8.26 -4.98 -8.21
N THR A 58 -8.25 -5.19 -6.90
CA THR A 58 -8.86 -6.36 -6.25
C THR A 58 -9.28 -6.05 -4.81
N VAL A 59 -10.03 -6.96 -4.20
CA VAL A 59 -10.27 -6.97 -2.75
C VAL A 59 -9.47 -8.12 -2.14
N ASN A 60 -8.47 -7.79 -1.32
CA ASN A 60 -7.71 -8.74 -0.51
C ASN A 60 -8.43 -8.88 0.85
N SER A 61 -9.43 -9.77 0.91
CA SER A 61 -10.45 -9.80 1.98
C SER A 61 -10.04 -10.52 3.27
N SER A 62 -8.79 -10.96 3.39
CA SER A 62 -8.34 -11.69 4.59
C SER A 62 -8.19 -10.73 5.79
N SER A 63 -8.44 -11.22 7.01
CA SER A 63 -8.28 -10.38 8.21
C SER A 63 -6.81 -9.97 8.41
N GLY A 64 -6.58 -8.66 8.55
CA GLY A 64 -5.26 -8.06 8.60
C GLY A 64 -4.61 -7.81 7.24
N ASP A 65 -5.25 -8.20 6.14
CA ASP A 65 -4.80 -7.92 4.76
C ASP A 65 -5.22 -6.51 4.31
N TYR A 66 -5.00 -6.17 3.04
CA TYR A 66 -5.21 -4.83 2.52
C TYR A 66 -6.68 -4.41 2.32
N GLY A 67 -7.63 -5.34 2.26
CA GLY A 67 -8.99 -5.00 1.79
C GLY A 67 -8.98 -4.48 0.35
N GLY A 68 -9.65 -3.36 0.08
CA GLY A 68 -9.61 -2.73 -1.24
C GLY A 68 -8.19 -2.33 -1.65
N THR A 69 -7.72 -2.88 -2.77
CA THR A 69 -6.33 -2.74 -3.23
C THR A 69 -6.30 -2.33 -4.69
N ILE A 70 -5.55 -1.27 -5.00
CA ILE A 70 -5.27 -0.83 -6.36
C ILE A 70 -3.77 -0.76 -6.56
N ILE A 71 -3.26 -1.42 -7.60
CA ILE A 71 -1.88 -1.23 -8.04
C ILE A 71 -1.88 -0.40 -9.32
N THR A 72 -1.09 0.66 -9.34
CA THR A 72 -0.88 1.50 -10.51
C THR A 72 0.51 1.30 -11.09
N GLU A 73 0.65 1.46 -12.40
CA GLU A 73 1.93 1.46 -13.12
C GLU A 73 2.26 2.88 -13.56
N HIS A 74 3.52 3.27 -13.38
CA HIS A 74 4.04 4.58 -13.76
C HIS A 74 5.37 4.44 -14.50
N VAL A 75 5.64 5.39 -15.39
CA VAL A 75 6.96 5.57 -16.03
C VAL A 75 7.44 6.99 -15.75
N ILE A 76 8.50 7.12 -14.96
CA ILE A 76 9.04 8.41 -14.50
C ILE A 76 10.50 8.48 -14.92
N ALA A 77 10.85 9.47 -15.75
CA ALA A 77 12.20 9.61 -16.31
C ALA A 77 12.75 8.31 -16.96
N GLY A 78 11.87 7.52 -17.59
CA GLY A 78 12.22 6.24 -18.23
C GLY A 78 12.27 5.04 -17.28
N ILE A 79 12.12 5.23 -15.96
CA ILE A 79 12.06 4.17 -14.97
C ILE A 79 10.61 3.74 -14.80
N ARG A 80 10.35 2.43 -14.95
CA ARG A 80 9.04 1.82 -14.69
C ARG A 80 8.96 1.39 -13.23
N LEU A 81 7.84 1.69 -12.58
CA LEU A 81 7.56 1.28 -11.21
C LEU A 81 6.07 1.04 -11.01
N TRP A 82 5.75 0.33 -9.93
CA TRP A 82 4.39 0.03 -9.51
C TRP A 82 4.14 0.62 -8.12
N ALA A 83 2.94 1.14 -7.90
CA ALA A 83 2.52 1.68 -6.60
C ALA A 83 1.26 0.96 -6.12
N LEU A 84 1.34 0.30 -4.96
CA LEU A 84 0.18 -0.28 -4.28
C LEU A 84 -0.46 0.74 -3.36
N HIS A 85 -1.77 0.83 -3.46
CA HIS A 85 -2.67 1.59 -2.60
C HIS A 85 -3.59 0.59 -1.91
N GLY A 86 -3.28 0.28 -0.65
CA GLY A 86 -4.05 -0.62 0.19
C GLY A 86 -5.06 0.13 1.06
N HIS A 87 -5.92 -0.64 1.74
CA HIS A 87 -6.92 -0.16 2.70
C HIS A 87 -7.93 0.82 2.11
N LEU A 88 -8.18 0.70 0.80
CA LEU A 88 -9.21 1.44 0.08
C LEU A 88 -10.58 0.79 0.27
N SER A 89 -11.63 1.54 -0.06
CA SER A 89 -13.00 1.01 -0.08
C SER A 89 -13.23 0.05 -1.24
N HIS A 90 -14.19 -0.87 -1.10
CA HIS A 90 -14.61 -1.73 -2.22
C HIS A 90 -15.14 -0.92 -3.41
N HIS A 91 -15.76 0.24 -3.13
CA HIS A 91 -16.19 1.18 -4.18
C HIS A 91 -15.00 1.67 -5.01
N SER A 92 -13.87 1.98 -4.37
CA SER A 92 -12.64 2.40 -5.08
C SER A 92 -12.17 1.34 -6.08
N VAL A 93 -12.21 0.07 -5.68
CA VAL A 93 -11.86 -1.05 -6.57
C VAL A 93 -12.77 -1.09 -7.79
N GLN A 94 -14.08 -0.92 -7.61
CA GLN A 94 -15.05 -0.88 -8.72
C GLN A 94 -14.80 0.30 -9.67
N CYS A 95 -14.49 1.48 -9.14
CA CYS A 95 -14.13 2.66 -9.94
C CYS A 95 -12.84 2.44 -10.74
N ALA A 96 -11.81 1.86 -10.09
CA ALA A 96 -10.50 1.65 -10.70
C ALA A 96 -10.53 0.73 -11.92
N LEU A 97 -11.41 -0.28 -11.93
CA LEU A 97 -11.63 -1.16 -13.08
C LEU A 97 -12.03 -0.40 -14.35
N ASN A 98 -12.65 0.78 -14.20
CA ASN A 98 -13.07 1.63 -15.31
C ASN A 98 -12.10 2.80 -15.61
N LEU A 99 -11.21 3.14 -14.68
CA LEU A 99 -10.33 4.30 -14.79
C LEU A 99 -9.26 4.12 -15.87
N LYS A 100 -8.67 2.93 -16.01
CA LYS A 100 -7.60 2.51 -16.96
C LYS A 100 -6.35 3.41 -17.02
N LYS A 101 -6.46 4.71 -17.29
CA LYS A 101 -5.40 5.73 -17.28
C LYS A 101 -5.85 6.96 -16.51
N PHE A 102 -4.90 7.68 -15.95
CA PHE A 102 -5.16 8.88 -15.17
C PHE A 102 -3.97 9.83 -15.20
N GLU A 103 -4.25 11.10 -14.90
CA GLU A 103 -3.24 12.15 -14.79
C GLU A 103 -2.75 12.33 -13.35
N ALA A 104 -1.64 13.04 -13.18
CA ALA A 104 -1.17 13.45 -11.86
C ALA A 104 -2.23 14.31 -11.15
N GLY A 105 -2.44 14.07 -9.85
CA GLY A 105 -3.45 14.76 -9.05
C GLY A 105 -4.89 14.31 -9.31
N GLN A 106 -5.13 13.27 -10.13
CA GLN A 106 -6.45 12.69 -10.28
C GLN A 106 -6.77 11.74 -9.11
N VAL A 107 -8.03 11.71 -8.65
CA VAL A 107 -8.49 10.75 -7.64
C VAL A 107 -8.46 9.34 -8.21
N ILE A 108 -7.83 8.42 -7.48
CA ILE A 108 -7.72 7.00 -7.83
C ILE A 108 -8.53 6.10 -6.89
N GLY A 109 -8.99 6.63 -5.76
CA GLY A 109 -9.83 5.91 -4.80
C GLY A 109 -10.09 6.72 -3.54
N TRP A 110 -10.69 6.06 -2.56
CA TRP A 110 -11.03 6.58 -1.25
C TRP A 110 -10.75 5.53 -0.18
N LEU A 111 -10.37 5.97 1.01
CA LEU A 111 -10.09 5.06 2.13
C LEU A 111 -11.31 4.25 2.55
N GLY A 112 -11.09 2.99 2.88
CA GLY A 112 -12.12 2.06 3.33
C GLY A 112 -12.39 2.17 4.83
N GLN A 113 -13.56 1.69 5.23
CA GLN A 113 -13.88 1.46 6.64
C GLN A 113 -13.19 0.18 7.17
N PRO A 114 -13.04 0.02 8.50
CA PRO A 114 -12.47 -1.20 9.10
C PRO A 114 -13.10 -2.50 8.59
N GLU A 115 -14.41 -2.48 8.30
CA GLU A 115 -15.16 -3.65 7.84
C GLU A 115 -14.76 -4.13 6.43
N GLU A 116 -14.09 -3.28 5.64
CA GLU A 116 -13.70 -3.57 4.26
C GLU A 116 -12.19 -3.40 3.98
N ASN A 117 -11.42 -2.86 4.93
CA ASN A 117 -9.99 -2.59 4.78
C ASN A 117 -9.09 -3.65 5.43
N GLY A 118 -9.64 -4.79 5.88
CA GLY A 118 -8.92 -5.83 6.62
C GLY A 118 -9.00 -5.71 8.14
N GLY A 119 -9.81 -4.80 8.68
CA GLY A 119 -9.99 -4.60 10.13
C GLY A 119 -9.05 -3.57 10.75
N TRP A 120 -8.38 -2.76 9.94
CA TRP A 120 -7.43 -1.76 10.39
C TRP A 120 -8.12 -0.41 10.66
N PRO A 121 -7.59 0.43 11.56
CA PRO A 121 -7.96 1.84 11.59
C PRO A 121 -7.79 2.46 10.19
N PRO A 122 -8.70 3.33 9.71
CA PRO A 122 -8.60 3.88 8.36
C PRO A 122 -7.25 4.57 8.08
N HIS A 123 -6.58 4.14 7.03
CA HIS A 123 -5.31 4.68 6.55
C HIS A 123 -5.08 4.26 5.10
N LEU A 124 -4.14 4.93 4.41
CA LEU A 124 -3.58 4.45 3.14
C LEU A 124 -2.30 3.68 3.43
N HIS A 125 -2.19 2.42 3.00
CA HIS A 125 -0.89 1.77 2.83
C HIS A 125 -0.38 2.09 1.42
N PHE A 126 0.71 2.85 1.32
CA PHE A 126 1.33 3.22 0.05
C PHE A 126 2.72 2.59 -0.08
N GLN A 127 2.91 1.77 -1.11
CA GLN A 127 4.16 1.03 -1.32
C GLN A 127 4.59 1.09 -2.78
N LEU A 128 5.87 1.37 -3.01
CA LEU A 128 6.47 1.34 -4.35
C LEU A 128 7.19 0.02 -4.60
N SER A 129 7.23 -0.42 -5.85
CA SER A 129 8.01 -1.57 -6.31
C SER A 129 8.70 -1.25 -7.64
N LEU A 130 9.97 -1.64 -7.76
CA LEU A 130 10.74 -1.63 -9.02
C LEU A 130 10.57 -2.92 -9.83
N VAL A 131 9.88 -3.92 -9.27
CA VAL A 131 9.61 -5.20 -9.93
C VAL A 131 8.11 -5.37 -10.13
N GLU A 132 7.73 -5.84 -11.33
CA GLU A 132 6.33 -6.08 -11.66
C GLU A 132 5.72 -7.10 -10.69
N PRO A 133 4.60 -6.77 -10.01
CA PRO A 133 3.95 -7.69 -9.10
C PRO A 133 3.26 -8.81 -9.88
N LYS A 134 3.42 -10.06 -9.42
CA LYS A 134 2.87 -11.26 -10.08
C LYS A 134 1.35 -11.42 -9.89
N LYS A 135 0.78 -10.69 -8.94
CA LYS A 135 -0.63 -10.69 -8.56
C LYS A 135 -1.00 -9.28 -8.09
N CYS A 136 -2.29 -9.03 -7.85
CA CYS A 136 -2.73 -7.74 -7.33
C CYS A 136 -2.50 -7.58 -5.82
N ASP A 137 -1.24 -7.78 -5.42
CA ASP A 137 -0.76 -7.82 -4.05
C ASP A 137 0.78 -7.71 -4.05
N MET A 138 1.32 -7.08 -3.01
CA MET A 138 2.75 -6.98 -2.70
C MET A 138 2.95 -7.19 -1.19
N PRO A 139 4.06 -7.79 -0.73
CA PRO A 139 4.29 -7.99 0.70
C PRO A 139 4.45 -6.63 1.41
N GLY A 140 3.41 -6.24 2.17
CA GLY A 140 3.39 -4.99 2.94
C GLY A 140 4.27 -5.01 4.16
N ALA A 141 4.52 -6.22 4.68
CA ALA A 141 5.56 -6.48 5.65
C ALA A 141 6.40 -7.68 5.21
N VAL A 142 7.67 -7.66 5.57
CA VAL A 142 8.65 -8.72 5.31
C VAL A 142 9.32 -9.13 6.62
N SER A 143 9.85 -10.35 6.64
CA SER A 143 10.61 -10.84 7.78
C SER A 143 12.07 -10.37 7.70
N ASN A 144 12.75 -10.38 8.84
CA ASN A 144 14.14 -9.93 8.92
C ASN A 144 15.09 -10.67 7.95
N ILE A 145 14.83 -11.94 7.64
CA ILE A 145 15.65 -12.72 6.69
C ILE A 145 15.55 -12.24 5.24
N TYR A 146 14.45 -11.58 4.86
CA TYR A 146 14.24 -11.06 3.51
C TYR A 146 14.45 -9.55 3.42
N HIS A 147 14.59 -8.86 4.55
CA HIS A 147 14.66 -7.40 4.66
C HIS A 147 15.60 -6.75 3.64
N LEU A 148 16.91 -7.07 3.66
CA LEU A 148 17.88 -6.41 2.78
C LEU A 148 17.53 -6.56 1.30
N LYS A 149 17.09 -7.76 0.89
CA LYS A 149 16.66 -8.02 -0.49
C LYS A 149 15.37 -7.27 -0.84
N SER A 150 14.49 -7.06 0.14
CA SER A 150 13.26 -6.31 -0.05
C SER A 150 13.51 -4.82 -0.28
N LEU A 151 14.59 -4.24 0.25
CA LEU A 151 14.95 -2.83 -0.01
C LEU A 151 15.36 -2.57 -1.46
N ASP A 152 15.90 -3.57 -2.16
CA ASP A 152 16.24 -3.47 -3.59
C ASP A 152 14.99 -3.46 -4.49
N ILE A 153 13.85 -3.93 -3.97
CA ILE A 153 12.60 -4.08 -4.71
C ILE A 153 11.61 -2.98 -4.32
N PHE A 154 11.36 -2.82 -3.02
CA PHE A 154 10.40 -1.89 -2.46
C PHE A 154 11.11 -0.65 -1.97
N VAL A 155 11.20 0.35 -2.83
CA VAL A 155 11.94 1.60 -2.55
C VAL A 155 11.15 2.54 -1.65
N ASP A 156 11.88 3.41 -0.94
CA ASP A 156 11.29 4.40 -0.03
C ASP A 156 10.25 5.29 -0.74
N PRO A 157 8.97 5.25 -0.34
CA PRO A 157 7.93 6.03 -1.02
C PRO A 157 8.10 7.55 -0.92
N ARG A 158 8.96 8.06 -0.03
CA ARG A 158 9.30 9.49 0.05
C ARG A 158 9.91 10.04 -1.24
N ILE A 159 10.45 9.18 -2.12
CA ILE A 159 10.94 9.62 -3.43
C ILE A 159 9.83 10.26 -4.29
N VAL A 160 8.56 9.90 -4.07
CA VAL A 160 7.41 10.52 -4.77
C VAL A 160 6.49 11.30 -3.83
N LEU A 161 6.47 10.97 -2.53
CA LEU A 161 5.62 11.65 -1.55
C LEU A 161 6.26 12.89 -0.90
N GLY A 162 7.57 13.08 -1.09
CA GLY A 162 8.32 14.16 -0.44
C GLY A 162 8.65 13.88 1.03
N ASN A 163 9.07 14.92 1.74
CA ASN A 163 9.52 14.79 3.12
C ASN A 163 8.34 14.75 4.11
N LEU A 164 7.97 13.55 4.54
CA LEU A 164 6.84 13.32 5.46
C LEU A 164 7.25 13.21 6.94
N TYR A 165 8.52 12.91 7.22
CA TYR A 165 9.09 12.75 8.57
C TYR A 165 10.61 12.87 8.57
#